data_AF-A0A524IGK0-F1
#
_entry.id   AF-A0A524IGK0-F1
#
_cell.length_a   1.000
_cell.length_b   1.000
_cell.length_c   1.000
_cell.angle_alpha   90.00
_cell.angle_beta   90.00
_cell.angle_gamma   90.00
#
_symmetry.space_group_name_H-M   'P 1'
#
loop_
_entity.id
_entity.type
_entity.pdbx_description
1 polymer ?
#
loop_
_entity_poly.entity_id
_entity_poly.type
_entity_poly.pdbx_seq_one_letter_code
_entity_poly.pdbx_strand_id
1 'polypeptide(L)'
;MNKLNPKNRMKGMMYFMVSIFLMVPMTGLAPSPAHSFGEGVSQDEATQFIRKAAQSTDQAWEEFHAAAIEGTLASPLIQVTIEVQLHEARDLLMQARKAERSQDYQSVKEMTQQIQEITENIIQASRERKQ
;
A
#
# COMPACT_ATOMS: atom_id res chain seq x y z
N MET A 1 -4.82 78.28 1.66
CA MET A 1 -3.72 77.46 2.23
C MET A 1 -4.01 75.97 2.00
N ASN A 2 -2.96 75.19 1.72
CA ASN A 2 -2.95 73.92 0.99
C ASN A 2 -3.82 72.77 1.54
N LYS A 3 -4.57 72.15 0.63
CA LYS A 3 -5.32 70.90 0.80
C LYS A 3 -4.35 69.71 0.76
N LEU A 4 -4.31 68.91 1.83
CA LEU A 4 -3.63 67.61 1.80
C LEU A 4 -4.66 66.51 1.50
N ASN A 5 -4.57 66.00 0.27
CA ASN A 5 -5.38 64.92 -0.27
C ASN A 5 -4.89 63.55 0.27
N PRO A 6 -5.75 62.74 0.93
CA PRO A 6 -5.35 61.47 1.54
C PRO A 6 -5.09 60.33 0.53
N LYS A 7 -5.38 60.50 -0.77
CA LYS A 7 -5.15 59.47 -1.79
C LYS A 7 -3.67 59.22 -2.16
N ASN A 8 -2.73 60.02 -1.66
CA ASN A 8 -1.32 59.96 -2.05
C ASN A 8 -0.34 59.47 -0.96
N ARG A 9 -0.81 59.09 0.25
CA ARG A 9 0.06 58.48 1.28
C ARG A 9 0.12 56.95 1.23
N MET A 10 -0.69 56.28 0.40
CA MET A 10 -0.71 54.82 0.26
C MET A 10 -0.28 54.30 -1.12
N LYS A 11 0.38 55.14 -1.93
CA LYS A 11 0.95 54.74 -3.23
C LYS A 11 2.48 54.63 -3.24
N GLY A 12 3.16 55.10 -2.19
CA GLY A 12 4.61 54.99 -2.01
C GLY A 12 5.10 53.64 -1.49
N MET A 13 4.19 52.73 -1.13
CA MET A 13 4.51 51.36 -0.69
C MET A 13 4.12 50.29 -1.72
N MET A 14 3.72 50.71 -2.94
CA MET A 14 3.19 49.82 -3.97
C MET A 14 4.05 49.76 -5.26
N TYR A 15 5.16 50.49 -5.35
CA TYR A 15 6.03 50.46 -6.54
C TYR A 15 7.50 50.65 -6.17
N PHE A 16 8.09 49.69 -5.44
CA PHE A 16 9.55 49.61 -5.34
C PHE A 16 10.19 48.44 -6.08
N MET A 17 9.52 47.37 -6.52
CA MET A 17 10.21 46.36 -7.35
C MET A 17 9.29 45.65 -8.36
N VAL A 18 8.98 46.37 -9.43
CA VAL A 18 8.80 45.73 -10.74
C VAL A 18 10.19 45.45 -11.30
N SER A 19 10.37 44.27 -11.89
CA SER A 19 11.53 43.80 -12.68
C SER A 19 12.74 43.24 -11.93
N ILE A 20 12.67 41.95 -11.57
CA ILE A 20 13.72 41.00 -12.00
C ILE A 20 13.04 39.81 -12.66
N PHE A 21 13.24 39.75 -13.97
CA PHE A 21 12.91 38.68 -14.88
C PHE A 21 14.11 37.71 -14.92
N LEU A 22 13.81 36.41 -15.07
CA LEU A 22 14.68 35.33 -15.56
C LEU A 22 15.91 34.90 -14.75
N MET A 23 15.79 33.69 -14.20
CA MET A 23 16.69 32.52 -14.28
C MET A 23 16.82 31.85 -12.91
N VAL A 24 15.84 31.01 -12.57
CA VAL A 24 16.13 29.87 -11.69
C VAL A 24 16.73 28.81 -12.62
N PRO A 25 17.96 28.34 -12.35
CA PRO A 25 18.58 27.33 -13.18
C PRO A 25 17.74 26.05 -13.09
N MET A 26 17.37 25.57 -14.27
CA MET A 26 16.85 24.24 -14.52
C MET A 26 17.96 23.24 -14.17
N THR A 27 18.18 22.99 -12.88
CA THR A 27 19.15 22.01 -12.38
C THR A 27 18.43 20.76 -11.93
N GLY A 28 18.70 19.68 -12.65
CA GLY A 28 18.48 18.33 -12.15
C GLY A 28 17.08 17.79 -12.39
N LEU A 29 16.76 17.50 -13.65
CA LEU A 29 16.19 16.19 -13.94
C LEU A 29 17.14 15.16 -13.31
N ALA A 30 16.92 14.82 -12.04
CA ALA A 30 17.27 13.49 -11.59
C ALA A 30 16.53 12.57 -12.56
N PRO A 31 17.21 11.65 -13.26
CA PRO A 31 16.48 10.57 -13.90
C PRO A 31 15.68 9.92 -12.76
N SER A 32 14.36 10.08 -12.79
CA SER A 32 13.48 9.13 -12.13
C SER A 32 14.05 7.76 -12.45
N PRO A 33 14.23 6.86 -11.47
CA PRO A 33 14.77 5.54 -11.73
C PRO A 33 14.04 5.03 -12.96
N ALA A 34 14.82 4.77 -14.01
CA ALA A 34 14.32 4.32 -15.28
C ALA A 34 13.26 3.28 -14.95
N HIS A 35 12.01 3.55 -15.33
CA HIS A 35 11.00 2.50 -15.35
C HIS A 35 11.64 1.41 -16.18
N SER A 36 12.09 0.38 -15.49
CA SER A 36 12.53 -0.87 -16.08
C SER A 36 11.38 -1.26 -16.99
N PHE A 37 11.59 -1.11 -18.29
CA PHE A 37 10.73 -1.67 -19.32
C PHE A 37 11.01 -3.18 -19.37
N GLY A 38 10.91 -3.83 -18.22
CA GLY A 38 10.51 -5.22 -18.12
C GLY A 38 9.00 -5.22 -18.12
N GLU A 39 8.40 -6.22 -18.75
CA GLU A 39 6.95 -6.46 -18.78
C GLU A 39 6.34 -6.18 -17.40
N GLY A 40 5.70 -5.01 -17.27
CA GLY A 40 5.04 -4.61 -16.03
C GLY A 40 3.82 -5.49 -15.79
N VAL A 41 3.43 -5.65 -14.53
CA VAL A 41 2.21 -6.40 -14.19
C VAL A 41 1.01 -5.71 -14.83
N SER A 42 0.26 -6.46 -15.65
CA SER A 42 -0.97 -5.97 -16.27
C SER A 42 -2.13 -5.93 -15.28
N GLN A 43 -3.20 -5.20 -15.63
CA GLN A 43 -4.43 -5.17 -14.82
C GLN A 43 -5.05 -6.56 -14.64
N ASP A 44 -5.06 -7.36 -15.71
CA ASP A 44 -5.61 -8.72 -15.67
C ASP A 44 -4.79 -9.61 -14.73
N GLU A 45 -3.45 -9.53 -14.79
CA GLU A 45 -2.58 -10.24 -13.85
C GLU A 45 -2.78 -9.79 -12.41
N ALA A 46 -2.90 -8.49 -12.16
CA ALA A 46 -3.19 -7.95 -10.83
C ALA A 46 -4.51 -8.49 -10.28
N THR A 47 -5.56 -8.53 -11.11
CA THR A 47 -6.86 -9.11 -10.78
C THR A 47 -6.72 -10.60 -10.43
N GLN A 48 -5.93 -11.34 -11.21
CA GLN A 48 -5.66 -12.75 -10.97
C GLN A 48 -4.89 -12.99 -9.67
N PHE A 49 -3.90 -12.15 -9.35
CA PHE A 49 -3.16 -12.22 -8.10
C PHE A 49 -4.07 -12.00 -6.89
N ILE A 50 -4.92 -10.97 -6.92
CA ILE A 50 -5.88 -10.71 -5.84
C ILE A 50 -6.85 -11.88 -5.67
N ARG A 51 -7.36 -12.43 -6.77
CA ARG A 51 -8.26 -13.59 -6.73
C ARG A 51 -7.61 -14.80 -6.08
N LYS A 52 -6.38 -15.13 -6.48
CA LYS A 52 -5.63 -16.26 -5.90
C LYS A 52 -5.33 -16.03 -4.42
N ALA A 53 -4.87 -14.84 -4.04
CA ALA A 53 -4.59 -14.49 -2.66
C ALA A 53 -5.84 -14.59 -1.77
N ALA A 54 -7.00 -14.16 -2.26
CA ALA A 54 -8.27 -14.35 -1.57
C ALA A 54 -8.60 -15.84 -1.35
N GLN A 55 -8.47 -16.65 -2.41
CA GLN A 55 -8.69 -18.10 -2.32
C GLN A 55 -7.73 -18.78 -1.34
N SER A 56 -6.44 -18.42 -1.34
CA SER A 56 -5.46 -18.95 -0.38
C SER A 56 -5.81 -18.55 1.06
N THR A 57 -6.28 -17.31 1.26
CA THR A 57 -6.71 -16.81 2.58
C THR A 57 -7.91 -17.60 3.10
N ASP A 58 -8.89 -17.86 2.23
CA ASP A 58 -10.07 -18.65 2.57
C ASP A 58 -9.66 -20.11 2.89
N GLN A 59 -8.78 -20.71 2.09
CA GLN A 59 -8.28 -22.06 2.36
C GLN A 59 -7.53 -22.16 3.70
N ALA A 60 -6.67 -21.19 4.00
CA ALA A 60 -5.94 -21.13 5.26
C ALA A 60 -6.88 -20.98 6.46
N TRP A 61 -7.94 -20.19 6.30
CA TRP A 61 -9.00 -20.07 7.30
C TRP A 61 -9.69 -21.41 7.56
N GLU A 62 -10.11 -22.12 6.51
CA GLU A 62 -10.81 -23.41 6.66
C GLU A 62 -9.95 -24.48 7.33
N GLU A 63 -8.67 -24.60 6.95
CA GLU A 63 -7.73 -25.54 7.56
C GLU A 63 -7.51 -25.26 9.05
N PHE A 64 -7.28 -23.99 9.41
CA PHE A 64 -7.19 -23.56 10.80
C PHE A 64 -8.49 -23.84 11.56
N HIS A 65 -9.63 -23.51 10.96
CA HIS A 65 -10.92 -23.62 11.63
C HIS A 65 -11.27 -25.08 11.92
N ALA A 66 -10.99 -25.98 10.97
CA ALA A 66 -11.14 -27.43 11.17
C ALA A 66 -10.28 -27.91 12.35
N ALA A 67 -8.99 -27.56 12.38
CA ALA A 67 -8.09 -27.96 13.45
C ALA A 67 -8.50 -27.39 14.83
N ALA A 68 -9.01 -26.15 14.86
CA ALA A 68 -9.50 -25.52 16.07
C ALA A 68 -10.78 -26.20 16.61
N ILE A 69 -11.74 -26.53 15.74
CA ILE A 69 -12.98 -27.24 16.12
C ILE A 69 -12.67 -28.64 16.66
N GLU A 70 -11.77 -29.36 16.00
CA GLU A 70 -11.36 -30.70 16.44
C GLU A 70 -10.47 -30.66 17.69
N GLY A 71 -9.97 -29.49 18.08
CA GLY A 71 -9.05 -29.33 19.22
C GLY A 71 -7.67 -29.97 18.97
N THR A 72 -7.26 -30.06 17.71
CA THR A 72 -6.04 -30.78 17.30
C THR A 72 -4.79 -29.89 17.21
N LEU A 73 -4.97 -28.57 17.28
CA LEU A 73 -3.86 -27.59 17.32
C LEU A 73 -2.88 -27.90 18.45
N ALA A 74 -1.57 -27.77 18.15
CA ALA A 74 -0.52 -28.16 19.08
C ALA A 74 -0.52 -27.38 20.41
N SER A 75 -0.95 -26.11 20.40
CA SER A 75 -1.08 -25.31 21.62
C SER A 75 -2.00 -24.09 21.44
N PRO A 76 -2.51 -23.49 22.53
CA PRO A 76 -3.22 -22.21 22.47
C PRO A 76 -2.40 -21.07 21.87
N LEU A 77 -1.06 -21.10 21.98
CA LEU A 77 -0.19 -20.08 21.39
C LEU A 77 -0.21 -20.12 19.86
N ILE A 78 -0.32 -21.32 19.27
CA ILE A 78 -0.45 -21.49 17.82
C ILE A 78 -1.76 -20.88 17.35
N GLN A 79 -2.85 -21.08 18.10
CA GLN A 79 -4.15 -20.48 17.78
C GLN A 79 -4.04 -18.94 17.69
N VAL A 80 -3.48 -18.29 18.71
CA VAL A 80 -3.33 -16.82 18.71
C VAL A 80 -2.43 -16.34 17.58
N THR A 81 -1.34 -17.06 17.30
CA THR A 81 -0.43 -16.73 16.19
C THR A 81 -1.14 -16.79 14.84
N ILE A 82 -1.91 -17.86 14.60
CA ILE A 82 -2.67 -18.03 13.36
C ILE A 82 -3.75 -16.96 13.24
N GLU A 83 -4.46 -16.61 14.31
CA GLU A 83 -5.47 -15.55 14.31
C GLU A 83 -4.86 -14.21 13.88
N VAL A 84 -3.68 -13.85 14.41
CA VAL A 84 -2.95 -12.63 14.01
C VAL A 84 -2.55 -12.68 12.53
N GLN A 85 -2.00 -13.79 12.07
CA GLN A 85 -1.61 -13.99 10.67
C GLN A 85 -2.81 -13.89 9.71
N LEU A 86 -3.97 -14.45 10.09
CA LEU A 86 -5.20 -14.34 9.30
C LEU A 86 -5.69 -12.90 9.21
N HIS A 87 -5.57 -12.13 10.29
CA HIS A 87 -5.88 -10.69 10.26
C HIS A 87 -4.94 -9.93 9.32
N GLU A 88 -3.63 -10.20 9.41
CA GLU A 88 -2.63 -9.59 8.53
C GLU A 88 -2.88 -9.91 7.06
N ALA A 89 -3.15 -11.17 6.71
CA ALA A 89 -3.48 -11.57 5.34
C ALA A 89 -4.72 -10.83 4.81
N ARG A 90 -5.75 -10.64 5.65
CA ARG A 90 -6.98 -9.90 5.28
C ARG A 90 -6.70 -8.42 5.07
N ASP A 91 -5.87 -7.81 5.92
CA ASP A 91 -5.48 -6.41 5.78
C ASP A 91 -4.64 -6.18 4.52
N LEU A 92 -3.69 -7.07 4.22
CA LEU A 92 -2.94 -7.05 2.96
C LEU A 92 -3.85 -7.22 1.75
N LEU A 93 -4.86 -8.10 1.83
CA LEU A 93 -5.81 -8.29 0.72
C LEU A 93 -6.65 -7.03 0.45
N MET A 94 -7.06 -6.31 1.50
CA MET A 94 -7.71 -5.01 1.37
C MET A 94 -6.79 -3.97 0.72
N GLN A 95 -5.52 -3.93 1.13
CA GLN A 95 -4.52 -3.03 0.59
C GLN A 95 -4.20 -3.36 -0.88
N ALA A 96 -4.11 -4.63 -1.25
CA ALA A 96 -3.92 -5.06 -2.64
C ALA A 96 -5.08 -4.60 -3.53
N ARG A 97 -6.33 -4.77 -3.09
CA ARG A 97 -7.51 -4.24 -3.81
C ARG A 97 -7.47 -2.71 -3.92
N LYS A 98 -6.93 -2.01 -2.92
CA LYS A 98 -6.77 -0.55 -2.99
C LYS A 98 -5.70 -0.16 -4.01
N ALA A 99 -4.56 -0.84 -4.01
CA ALA A 99 -3.48 -0.62 -4.97
C ALA A 99 -3.93 -0.89 -6.41
N GLU A 100 -4.68 -1.97 -6.65
CA GLU A 100 -5.28 -2.27 -7.96
C GLU A 100 -6.16 -1.11 -8.46
N ARG A 101 -7.06 -0.57 -7.62
CA ARG A 101 -7.89 0.61 -7.96
C ARG A 101 -7.05 1.86 -8.23
N SER A 102 -5.86 1.96 -7.64
CA SER A 102 -4.90 3.02 -7.88
C SER A 102 -3.92 2.72 -9.02
N GLN A 103 -4.12 1.61 -9.74
CA GLN A 103 -3.27 1.13 -10.84
C GLN A 103 -1.82 0.82 -10.43
N ASP A 104 -1.57 0.62 -9.14
CA ASP A 104 -0.27 0.22 -8.60
C ASP A 104 -0.16 -1.31 -8.58
N TYR A 105 0.01 -1.89 -9.77
CA TYR A 105 0.01 -3.34 -9.97
C TYR A 105 1.26 -4.04 -9.42
N GLN A 106 2.36 -3.29 -9.26
CA GLN A 106 3.56 -3.84 -8.62
C GLN A 106 3.32 -4.07 -7.12
N SER A 107 2.71 -3.10 -6.44
CA SER A 107 2.31 -3.28 -5.04
C SER A 107 1.27 -4.40 -4.87
N VAL A 108 0.36 -4.59 -5.84
CA VAL A 108 -0.56 -5.75 -5.84
C VAL A 108 0.22 -7.07 -5.83
N LYS A 109 1.21 -7.21 -6.72
CA LYS A 109 2.04 -8.42 -6.79
C LYS A 109 2.78 -8.67 -5.47
N GLU A 110 3.40 -7.65 -4.90
CA GLU A 110 4.16 -7.78 -3.65
C GLU A 110 3.28 -8.17 -2.46
N MET A 111 2.13 -7.52 -2.28
CA MET A 111 1.19 -7.85 -1.20
C MET A 111 0.59 -9.25 -1.37
N THR A 112 0.27 -9.65 -2.59
CA THR A 112 -0.30 -10.99 -2.85
C THR A 112 0.72 -12.11 -2.67
N GLN A 113 2.01 -11.84 -2.88
CA GLN A 113 3.09 -12.76 -2.50
C GLN A 113 3.22 -12.91 -0.98
N GLN A 114 3.15 -11.81 -0.22
CA GLN A 114 3.15 -11.87 1.25
C GLN A 114 1.95 -12.64 1.79
N ILE A 115 0.75 -12.43 1.22
CA ILE A 115 -0.44 -13.21 1.58
C ILE A 115 -0.18 -14.70 1.35
N GLN A 116 0.44 -15.08 0.23
CA GLN A 116 0.74 -16.47 -0.07
C GLN A 116 1.64 -17.10 1.01
N GLU A 117 2.73 -16.43 1.38
CA GLU A 117 3.64 -16.88 2.44
C GLU A 117 2.92 -17.02 3.80
N ILE A 118 2.11 -16.03 4.18
CA ILE A 118 1.32 -16.09 5.42
C ILE A 118 0.35 -17.26 5.41
N THR A 119 -0.37 -17.48 4.30
CA THR A 119 -1.36 -18.56 4.19
C THR A 119 -0.71 -19.95 4.20
N GLU A 120 0.47 -20.11 3.61
CA GLU A 120 1.25 -21.35 3.70
C GLU A 120 1.68 -21.65 5.13
N ASN A 121 2.15 -20.63 5.87
CA ASN A 121 2.51 -20.76 7.28
C ASN A 121 1.31 -21.14 8.15
N ILE A 122 0.14 -20.52 7.92
CA ILE A 122 -1.10 -20.87 8.64
C ILE A 122 -1.48 -22.33 8.39
N ILE A 123 -1.45 -22.79 7.14
CA ILE A 123 -1.79 -24.18 6.78
C ILE A 123 -0.81 -25.16 7.44
N GLN A 124 0.49 -24.84 7.43
CA GLN A 124 1.49 -25.67 8.09
C GLN A 124 1.25 -25.75 9.60
N ALA A 125 1.10 -24.60 10.27
CA ALA A 125 0.90 -24.53 11.71
C ALA A 125 -0.43 -25.20 12.16
N SER A 126 -1.47 -25.12 11.32
CA SER A 126 -2.76 -25.78 11.58
C SER A 126 -2.66 -27.31 11.58
N ARG A 127 -1.69 -27.86 10.84
CA ARG A 127 -1.45 -29.30 10.74
C ARG A 127 -0.47 -29.82 11.79
N GLU A 128 0.18 -28.94 12.55
CA GLU A 128 1.01 -29.32 13.69
C GLU A 128 0.12 -29.81 14.83
N ARG A 129 0.23 -31.11 15.14
CA ARG A 129 -0.61 -31.75 16.15
C ARG A 129 -0.03 -31.65 17.54
N LYS A 130 -0.94 -31.53 18.52
CA LYS A 130 -0.62 -31.68 19.95
C LYS A 130 -0.01 -33.05 20.20
N GLN A 131 1.24 -33.09 20.68
CA GLN A 131 1.88 -34.31 21.16
C GLN A 131 1.45 -34.63 22.59
#